data_AF-A0A0B1TKN6-F1
#
_entry.id   AF-A0A0B1TKN6-F1
#
_cell.length_a   1.000
_cell.length_b   1.000
_cell.length_c   1.000
_cell.angle_alpha   90.00
_cell.angle_beta   90.00
_cell.angle_gamma   90.00
#
_symmetry.space_group_name_H-M   'P 1'
#
loop_
_entity.id
_entity.type
_entity.pdbx_description
1 polymer ?
#
loop_
_entity_poly.entity_id
_entity_poly.type
_entity_poly.pdbx_seq_one_letter_code
_entity_poly.pdbx_strand_id
1 'polypeptide(L)'
;MQDHLSYDTKVITGPLLKDIIERFSKKKNGLLGEKPKLYAYSAHDTTLAAMLSTLGIYPAEFPRYASAVLLELHKKEGKFVIEIYHKNMTDVDDVYRYLIPDCPIPCTLESLQSTVEKYLPDDWKSECGLAGPNAVGYMSKFCLTLKSFRKNIFASCPSVLT
;
A
#
# COMPACT_ATOMS: atom_id res chain seq x y z
N MET A 1 11.76 17.41 -10.45
CA MET A 1 10.35 17.25 -10.00
C MET A 1 9.93 15.78 -9.87
N GLN A 2 10.54 14.84 -10.62
CA GLN A 2 10.37 13.41 -10.39
C GLN A 2 10.86 12.91 -9.01
N ASP A 3 11.96 13.46 -8.47
CA ASP A 3 12.61 12.88 -7.29
C ASP A 3 11.81 13.03 -5.98
N HIS A 4 11.11 14.16 -5.78
CA HIS A 4 10.26 14.35 -4.60
C HIS A 4 9.02 13.45 -4.62
N LEU A 5 8.37 13.31 -5.79
CA LEU A 5 7.22 12.41 -5.94
C LEU A 5 7.63 10.94 -5.76
N SER A 6 8.86 10.59 -6.15
CA SER A 6 9.41 9.24 -5.97
C SER A 6 9.63 8.89 -4.49
N TYR A 7 10.01 9.86 -3.64
CA TYR A 7 10.22 9.63 -2.22
C TYR A 7 8.88 9.48 -1.47
N ASP A 8 7.92 10.37 -1.73
CA ASP A 8 6.61 10.33 -1.06
C ASP A 8 5.87 9.03 -1.37
N THR A 9 5.95 8.55 -2.62
CA THR A 9 5.32 7.29 -3.04
C THR A 9 6.01 6.06 -2.48
N LYS A 10 7.35 6.07 -2.39
CA LYS A 10 8.15 5.02 -1.74
C LYS A 10 7.76 4.85 -0.28
N VAL A 11 7.48 5.97 0.38
CA VAL A 11 6.92 5.96 1.72
C VAL A 11 5.44 5.53 1.60
N ILE A 12 4.50 6.39 1.25
CA ILE A 12 3.05 6.13 1.36
C ILE A 12 2.56 4.74 0.86
N THR A 13 2.96 4.32 -0.35
CA THR A 13 2.46 3.08 -0.99
C THR A 13 3.44 1.93 -0.96
N GLY A 14 4.75 2.22 -0.86
CA GLY A 14 5.81 1.22 -1.00
C GLY A 14 5.63 -0.06 -0.16
N PRO A 15 5.25 0.00 1.13
CA PRO A 15 5.02 -1.19 1.96
C PRO A 15 3.91 -2.09 1.42
N LEU A 16 2.81 -1.51 0.94
CA LEU A 16 1.69 -2.26 0.38
C LEU A 16 2.10 -2.97 -0.92
N LEU A 17 2.78 -2.24 -1.81
CA LEU A 17 3.28 -2.80 -3.06
C LEU A 17 4.31 -3.90 -2.83
N LYS A 18 5.21 -3.72 -1.84
CA LYS A 18 6.19 -4.73 -1.43
C LYS A 18 5.51 -6.02 -0.95
N ASP A 19 4.51 -5.93 -0.08
CA ASP A 19 3.75 -7.09 0.41
C ASP A 19 3.04 -7.84 -0.73
N ILE A 20 2.43 -7.12 -1.68
CA ILE A 20 1.79 -7.72 -2.86
C ILE A 20 2.82 -8.49 -3.71
N ILE A 21 3.95 -7.87 -4.03
CA ILE A 21 5.01 -8.47 -4.84
C ILE A 21 5.60 -9.70 -4.14
N GLU A 22 5.88 -9.60 -2.83
CA GLU A 22 6.37 -10.73 -2.05
C GLU A 22 5.39 -11.91 -2.04
N ARG A 23 4.08 -11.65 -1.97
CA ARG A 23 3.05 -12.70 -2.06
C ARG A 23 3.04 -13.34 -3.45
N PHE A 24 3.20 -12.56 -4.51
CA PHE A 24 3.35 -13.13 -5.86
C PHE A 24 4.61 -13.99 -5.98
N SER A 25 5.76 -13.56 -5.45
CA SER A 25 6.99 -14.36 -5.43
C SER A 25 6.82 -15.64 -4.61
N LYS A 26 6.22 -15.56 -3.42
CA LYS A 26 5.92 -16.74 -2.59
C LYS A 26 4.97 -17.71 -3.31
N LYS A 27 4.03 -17.20 -4.11
CA LYS A 27 3.09 -18.03 -4.90
C LYS A 27 3.81 -18.70 -6.06
N LYS A 28 4.66 -17.96 -6.77
CA LYS A 28 5.53 -18.49 -7.83
C LYS A 28 6.38 -19.66 -7.33
N ASN A 29 6.96 -19.51 -6.14
CA ASN A 29 7.87 -20.50 -5.54
C ASN A 29 7.14 -21.67 -4.86
N GLY A 30 5.81 -21.72 -4.90
CA GLY A 30 5.02 -22.78 -4.26
C GLY A 30 4.96 -22.72 -2.73
N LEU A 31 5.56 -21.71 -2.09
CA LEU A 31 5.61 -21.55 -0.63
C LEU A 31 4.22 -21.29 -0.01
N LEU A 32 3.32 -20.69 -0.79
CA LEU A 32 1.94 -20.39 -0.39
C LEU A 32 0.97 -21.57 -0.58
N GLY A 33 1.41 -22.71 -1.11
CA GLY A 33 0.53 -23.86 -1.38
C GLY A 33 -0.66 -23.52 -2.30
N GLU A 34 -1.78 -24.24 -2.13
CA GLU A 34 -2.98 -24.06 -2.97
C GLU A 34 -3.84 -22.84 -2.60
N LYS A 35 -3.77 -22.37 -1.35
CA LYS A 35 -4.54 -21.23 -0.82
C LYS A 35 -3.59 -20.27 -0.10
N PRO A 36 -3.74 -18.93 -0.24
CA PRO A 36 -4.90 -18.21 -0.80
C PRO A 36 -4.79 -17.95 -2.32
N LYS A 37 -5.95 -17.79 -2.98
CA LYS A 37 -6.06 -17.37 -4.39
C LYS A 37 -6.41 -15.89 -4.57
N LEU A 38 -6.89 -15.23 -3.51
CA LEU A 38 -7.31 -13.84 -3.51
C LEU A 38 -6.87 -13.18 -2.20
N TYR A 39 -6.40 -11.93 -2.31
CA TYR A 39 -6.17 -11.05 -1.18
C TYR A 39 -6.90 -9.73 -1.44
N ALA A 40 -7.72 -9.31 -0.48
CA ALA A 40 -8.48 -8.08 -0.57
C ALA A 40 -7.96 -7.10 0.49
N TYR A 41 -7.70 -5.86 0.07
CA TYR A 41 -7.29 -4.76 0.93
C TYR A 41 -8.37 -3.67 0.86
N SER A 42 -8.95 -3.32 2.00
CA SER A 42 -9.85 -2.18 2.09
C SER A 42 -9.00 -0.94 2.36
N ALA A 43 -9.12 0.07 1.50
CA ALA A 43 -8.29 1.26 1.53
C ALA A 43 -9.08 2.49 1.08
N HIS A 44 -8.42 3.65 1.11
CA HIS A 44 -9.00 4.91 0.65
C HIS A 44 -8.68 5.15 -0.83
N ASP A 45 -9.46 6.02 -1.45
CA ASP A 45 -9.24 6.58 -2.79
C ASP A 45 -7.82 7.11 -3.00
N THR A 46 -7.28 7.82 -2.01
CA THR A 46 -5.90 8.31 -1.98
C THR A 46 -4.87 7.17 -2.06
N THR A 47 -5.16 6.02 -1.45
CA THR A 47 -4.30 4.83 -1.55
C THR A 47 -4.31 4.25 -2.95
N LEU A 48 -5.48 4.19 -3.60
CA LEU A 48 -5.61 3.71 -4.98
C LEU A 48 -4.88 4.65 -5.95
N ALA A 49 -5.07 5.96 -5.80
CA ALA A 49 -4.39 6.98 -6.62
C ALA A 49 -2.87 6.89 -6.46
N ALA A 50 -2.37 6.78 -5.22
CA ALA A 50 -0.94 6.64 -4.96
C ALA A 50 -0.39 5.31 -5.52
N MET A 51 -1.14 4.21 -5.42
CA MET A 51 -0.77 2.91 -6.01
C MET A 51 -0.65 2.99 -7.54
N LEU A 52 -1.64 3.55 -8.22
CA LEU A 52 -1.58 3.72 -9.67
C LEU A 52 -0.42 4.64 -10.07
N SER A 53 -0.19 5.73 -9.33
CA SER A 53 0.93 6.64 -9.57
C SER A 53 2.31 5.97 -9.40
N THR A 54 2.50 5.10 -8.38
CA THR A 54 3.76 4.33 -8.25
C THR A 54 4.04 3.45 -9.46
N LEU A 55 2.99 2.93 -10.08
CA LEU A 55 3.06 2.11 -11.28
C LEU A 55 3.15 2.95 -12.56
N GLY A 56 3.26 4.28 -12.45
CA GLY A 56 3.31 5.20 -13.59
C GLY A 56 1.98 5.38 -14.32
N ILE A 57 0.86 4.93 -13.72
CA ILE A 57 -0.47 4.97 -14.31
C ILE A 57 -1.22 6.17 -13.72
N TYR A 58 -1.69 7.06 -14.60
CA TYR A 58 -2.43 8.26 -14.22
C TYR A 58 -3.80 8.27 -14.90
N PRO A 59 -4.85 7.75 -14.24
CA PRO A 59 -6.21 7.83 -14.75
C PRO A 59 -6.64 9.29 -14.91
N ALA A 60 -7.46 9.59 -15.92
CA ALA A 60 -7.99 10.94 -16.14
C ALA A 60 -8.99 11.37 -15.05
N GLU A 61 -9.72 10.41 -14.48
CA GLU A 61 -10.67 10.63 -13.40
C GLU A 61 -10.12 10.10 -12.08
N PHE A 62 -10.34 10.86 -11.01
CA PHE A 62 -10.02 10.41 -9.65
C PHE A 62 -10.86 9.17 -9.28
N PRO A 63 -10.33 8.23 -8.47
CA PRO A 63 -11.06 7.03 -8.09
C PRO A 63 -12.39 7.38 -7.45
N ARG A 64 -13.51 6.91 -8.04
CA ARG A 64 -14.84 7.11 -7.45
C ARG A 64 -15.05 6.16 -6.27
N TYR A 65 -16.13 6.38 -5.53
CA TYR A 65 -16.55 5.45 -4.48
C TYR A 65 -16.69 4.03 -5.02
N ALA A 66 -16.28 3.05 -4.21
CA ALA A 66 -16.25 1.63 -4.57
C ALA A 66 -15.41 1.29 -5.82
N SER A 67 -14.43 2.12 -6.15
CA SER A 67 -13.39 1.76 -7.11
C SER A 67 -12.48 0.66 -6.56
N ALA A 68 -11.94 -0.16 -7.46
CA ALA A 68 -11.06 -1.27 -7.11
C ALA A 68 -9.93 -1.39 -8.13
N VAL A 69 -8.71 -1.58 -7.62
CA VAL A 69 -7.54 -1.95 -8.44
C VAL A 69 -7.24 -3.43 -8.20
N LEU A 70 -7.21 -4.20 -9.29
CA LEU A 70 -6.90 -5.62 -9.27
C LEU A 70 -5.52 -5.82 -9.88
N LEU A 71 -4.64 -6.49 -9.14
CA LEU A 71 -3.36 -6.98 -9.63
C LEU A 71 -3.45 -8.49 -9.73
N GLU A 72 -3.30 -9.01 -10.94
CA GLU A 72 -3.46 -10.43 -11.22
C GLU A 72 -2.13 -11.05 -11.64
N LEU A 73 -1.84 -12.22 -11.08
CA LEU A 73 -0.68 -13.04 -11.43
C LEU A 73 -1.15 -14.23 -12.28
N HIS A 74 -0.80 -14.22 -13.56
CA HIS A 74 -1.15 -15.24 -14.54
C HIS A 74 0.05 -16.13 -14.85
N LYS A 75 -0.19 -17.42 -15.14
CA LYS A 75 0.82 -18.32 -15.68
C LYS A 75 0.53 -18.55 -17.17
N LYS A 76 1.28 -17.89 -18.05
CA LYS A 76 1.15 -17.98 -19.52
C LYS A 76 2.43 -18.58 -20.09
N GLU A 77 2.34 -19.68 -20.83
CA GLU A 77 3.49 -20.35 -21.48
C GLU A 77 4.66 -20.66 -20.52
N GLY A 78 4.35 -21.03 -19.27
CA GLY A 78 5.37 -21.31 -18.24
C GLY A 78 5.99 -20.07 -17.59
N LYS A 79 5.67 -18.85 -18.06
CA LYS A 79 6.08 -17.58 -17.46
C LYS A 79 4.98 -17.02 -16.57
N PHE A 80 5.38 -16.27 -15.55
CA PHE A 80 4.47 -15.56 -14.66
C PHE A 80 4.34 -14.11 -15.12
N VAL A 81 3.14 -13.72 -15.52
CA VAL A 81 2.80 -12.42 -16.10
C VAL A 81 1.86 -11.68 -15.16
N ILE A 82 2.07 -10.38 -15.03
CA ILE A 82 1.24 -9.52 -14.21
C ILE A 82 0.35 -8.66 -15.10
N GLU A 83 -0.93 -8.61 -14.75
CA GLU A 83 -1.92 -7.76 -15.39
C GLU A 83 -2.59 -6.88 -14.33
N ILE A 84 -2.80 -5.61 -14.67
CA ILE A 84 -3.40 -4.62 -13.77
C ILE A 84 -4.70 -4.13 -14.36
N TYR A 85 -5.73 -4.14 -13.53
CA TYR A 85 -7.07 -3.76 -13.87
C TYR A 85 -7.58 -2.72 -12.87
N HIS A 86 -8.41 -1.79 -13.34
CA HIS A 86 -9.04 -0.78 -12.52
C HIS A 86 -10.52 -0.67 -12.86
N LYS A 87 -11.37 -0.96 -11.88
CA LYS A 87 -12.80 -0.68 -11.93
C LYS A 87 -13.05 0.66 -11.26
N ASN A 88 -13.43 1.67 -12.04
CA ASN A 88 -13.65 3.03 -11.53
C ASN A 88 -15.14 3.41 -11.39
N MET A 89 -16.04 2.70 -12.06
CA MET A 89 -17.48 2.99 -12.02
C MET A 89 -18.24 1.86 -11.33
N THR A 90 -19.18 2.21 -10.47
CA THR A 90 -20.06 1.27 -9.76
C THR A 90 -21.08 0.63 -10.68
N ASP A 91 -21.71 1.47 -11.51
CA ASP A 91 -22.91 1.12 -12.27
C ASP A 91 -22.59 0.63 -13.69
N VAL A 92 -21.30 0.53 -14.02
CA VAL A 92 -20.79 0.05 -15.29
C VAL A 92 -19.84 -1.11 -15.02
N ASP A 93 -19.99 -2.20 -15.76
CA ASP A 93 -19.13 -3.39 -15.65
C ASP A 93 -17.81 -3.26 -16.40
N ASP A 94 -17.46 -2.06 -16.85
CA ASP A 94 -16.21 -1.77 -17.53
C ASP A 94 -15.04 -1.83 -16.54
N VAL A 95 -14.04 -2.63 -16.92
CA VAL A 95 -12.78 -2.79 -16.19
C VAL A 95 -11.63 -2.39 -17.11
N TYR A 96 -10.90 -1.34 -16.73
CA TYR A 96 -9.83 -0.81 -17.55
C TYR A 96 -8.53 -1.58 -17.29
N ARG A 97 -7.98 -2.22 -18.33
CA ARG A 97 -6.65 -2.82 -18.26
C ARG A 97 -5.59 -1.77 -18.53
N TYR A 98 -4.61 -1.65 -17.63
CA TYR A 98 -3.48 -0.74 -17.80
C TYR A 98 -2.20 -1.46 -18.21
N LEU A 99 -1.37 -0.75 -18.97
CA LEU A 99 0.01 -1.12 -19.23
C LEU A 99 0.91 -0.38 -18.26
N ILE A 100 1.89 -1.08 -17.71
CA ILE A 100 2.86 -0.50 -16.79
C ILE A 100 3.97 0.11 -17.66
N PRO A 101 4.20 1.43 -17.58
CA PRO A 101 5.32 2.07 -18.26
C PRO A 101 6.63 1.41 -17.85
N ASP A 102 7.59 1.33 -18.77
CA ASP A 102 8.89 0.72 -18.55
C ASP A 102 8.87 -0.78 -18.17
N CYS A 103 7.73 -1.47 -18.34
CA CYS A 103 7.66 -2.92 -18.30
C CYS A 103 7.47 -3.51 -19.71
N PRO A 104 8.27 -4.51 -20.14
CA PRO A 104 8.08 -5.18 -21.42
C PRO A 104 6.72 -5.91 -21.48
N ILE A 105 6.20 -6.12 -22.68
CA ILE A 105 4.96 -6.88 -22.91
C ILE A 105 5.33 -8.30 -23.39
N PRO A 106 4.91 -9.38 -22.70
CA PRO A 106 4.13 -9.42 -21.45
C PRO A 106 4.97 -9.02 -20.22
N CYS A 107 4.34 -8.32 -19.26
CA CYS A 107 5.04 -7.84 -18.06
C CYS A 107 5.27 -8.99 -17.09
N THR A 108 6.53 -9.42 -16.96
CA THR A 108 6.90 -10.52 -16.06
C THR A 108 7.02 -10.04 -14.61
N LEU A 109 6.90 -10.94 -13.64
CA LEU A 109 7.10 -10.62 -12.22
C LEU A 109 8.48 -10.00 -11.96
N GLU A 110 9.51 -10.54 -12.62
CA GLU A 110 10.90 -10.05 -12.50
C GLU A 110 11.04 -8.65 -13.10
N SER A 111 10.45 -8.42 -14.27
CA SER A 111 10.45 -7.09 -14.89
C SER A 111 9.72 -6.07 -14.02
N LEU A 112 8.55 -6.42 -13.47
CA LEU A 112 7.82 -5.52 -12.57
C LEU A 112 8.67 -5.12 -11.37
N GLN A 113 9.32 -6.10 -10.73
CA GLN A 113 10.20 -5.85 -9.58
C GLN A 113 11.27 -4.83 -9.91
N SER A 114 11.93 -4.95 -11.07
CA SER A 114 12.94 -3.98 -11.51
C SER A 114 12.35 -2.59 -11.79
N THR A 115 11.15 -2.50 -12.36
CA THR A 115 10.48 -1.22 -12.65
C THR A 115 10.12 -0.47 -11.38
N VAL A 116 9.64 -1.18 -10.35
CA VAL A 116 9.15 -0.57 -9.10
C VAL A 116 10.20 -0.49 -8.00
N GLU A 117 11.40 -1.05 -8.21
CA GLU A 117 12.47 -1.16 -7.20
C GLU A 117 12.73 0.15 -6.47
N LYS A 118 12.79 1.27 -7.20
CA LYS A 118 12.98 2.62 -6.64
C LYS A 118 11.90 3.06 -5.63
N TYR A 119 10.70 2.48 -5.72
CA TYR A 119 9.56 2.79 -4.85
C TYR A 119 9.38 1.75 -3.73
N LEU A 120 10.22 0.72 -3.64
CA LEU A 120 10.15 -0.26 -2.57
C LEU A 120 11.07 0.16 -1.42
N PRO A 121 10.55 0.35 -0.19
CA PRO A 121 11.37 0.70 0.95
C PRO A 121 12.19 -0.51 1.43
N ASP A 122 13.45 -0.26 1.81
CA ASP A 122 14.31 -1.28 2.41
C ASP A 122 13.96 -1.41 3.89
N ASP A 123 14.16 -0.33 4.64
CA ASP A 123 13.68 -0.16 6.02
C ASP A 123 12.75 1.06 6.09
N TRP A 124 11.46 0.75 5.96
CA TRP A 124 10.35 1.66 6.15
C TRP A 124 10.52 2.64 7.31
N LYS A 125 10.89 2.12 8.49
CA LYS A 125 10.92 2.93 9.71
C LYS A 125 12.05 3.95 9.65
N SER A 126 13.20 3.54 9.15
CA SER A 126 14.34 4.45 8.96
C SER A 126 14.03 5.51 7.91
N GLU A 127 13.42 5.13 6.79
CA GLU A 127 13.05 6.02 5.70
C GLU A 127 11.99 7.03 6.13
N CYS A 128 11.05 6.65 7.01
CA CYS A 128 10.12 7.57 7.67
C CYS A 128 10.74 8.43 8.78
N GLY A 129 12.02 8.27 9.12
CA GLY A 129 12.66 8.98 10.23
C GLY A 129 12.27 8.48 11.63
N LEU A 130 11.73 7.27 11.74
CA LEU A 130 11.25 6.65 12.99
C LEU A 130 12.32 5.77 13.69
N ALA A 131 13.51 5.60 13.12
CA ALA A 131 14.54 4.70 13.65
C ALA A 131 15.58 5.36 14.61
N GLY A 132 15.46 6.67 14.88
CA GLY A 132 16.41 7.41 15.73
C GLY A 132 15.96 7.61 17.20
N PRO A 133 16.86 8.07 18.11
CA PRO A 133 16.53 8.42 19.49
C PRO A 133 15.41 9.48 19.62
N ASN A 134 15.14 10.22 18.54
CA ASN A 134 14.07 11.21 18.44
C ASN A 134 12.68 10.60 18.20
N ALA A 135 12.56 9.34 17.77
CA ALA A 135 11.28 8.66 17.57
C ALA A 135 10.55 8.38 18.90
N VAL A 136 11.32 8.18 19.98
CA VAL A 136 10.80 8.03 21.36
C VAL A 136 10.15 9.33 21.86
N GLY A 137 10.53 10.49 21.32
CA GLY A 137 9.99 11.79 21.72
C GLY A 137 8.50 11.95 21.44
N TYR A 138 8.01 11.42 20.30
CA TYR A 138 6.60 11.54 19.91
C TYR A 138 5.68 10.61 20.71
N MET A 139 6.09 9.36 20.96
CA MET A 139 5.31 8.45 21.82
C MET A 139 5.41 8.79 23.31
N SER A 140 6.56 9.30 23.77
CA SER A 140 6.74 9.74 25.16
C SER A 140 5.93 11.00 25.47
N LYS A 141 5.88 11.98 24.56
CA LYS A 141 5.03 13.19 24.73
C LYS A 141 3.54 12.84 24.80
N PHE A 142 3.05 11.90 23.99
CA PHE A 142 1.65 11.46 24.04
C PHE A 142 1.31 10.67 25.32
N CYS A 143 2.25 9.83 25.81
CA CYS A 143 2.09 9.11 27.07
C CYS A 143 2.16 10.05 28.30
N LEU A 144 3.02 11.07 28.25
CA LEU A 144 3.13 12.08 29.31
C LEU A 144 1.92 13.02 29.34
N THR A 145 1.35 13.41 28.20
CA THR A 145 0.08 14.16 28.18
C THR A 145 -1.10 13.34 28.65
N LEU A 146 -1.17 12.03 28.34
CA LEU A 146 -2.20 11.13 28.90
C LEU A 146 -2.04 10.91 30.42
N LYS A 147 -0.81 10.82 30.93
CA LYS A 147 -0.55 10.79 32.39
C LYS A 147 -0.90 12.12 33.06
N SER A 148 -0.73 13.25 32.38
CA SER A 148 -1.17 14.56 32.86
C SER A 148 -2.71 14.69 32.86
N PHE A 149 -3.38 14.13 31.86
CA PHE A 149 -4.85 14.09 31.80
C PHE A 149 -5.46 13.14 32.85
N ARG A 150 -4.79 12.02 33.17
CA ARG A 150 -5.22 11.11 34.25
C ARG A 150 -5.15 11.75 35.64
N LYS A 151 -4.28 12.73 35.87
CA LYS A 151 -4.22 13.46 37.15
C LYS A 151 -5.33 14.51 37.30
N ASN A 152 -5.89 15.02 36.20
CA ASN A 152 -6.93 16.05 36.22
C ASN A 152 -8.37 15.52 36.03
N ILE A 153 -8.57 14.23 35.76
CA ILE A 153 -9.91 13.62 35.66
C ILE A 153 -10.41 12.98 36.97
N PHE A 154 -9.54 12.79 37.97
CA PHE A 154 -9.92 12.22 39.28
C PHE A 154 -10.30 13.26 40.35
N ALA A 155 -10.69 14.49 39.97
CA ALA A 155 -11.08 15.54 40.92
C ALA A 155 -12.58 15.88 40.94
N SER A 156 -13.43 15.19 40.17
CA SER A 156 -14.88 15.44 40.24
C SER A 156 -15.69 14.21 39.81
N CYS A 157 -15.78 13.21 40.68
CA CYS A 157 -16.86 12.24 40.61
C CYS A 157 -17.52 12.21 42.01
N PRO A 158 -18.65 12.90 42.21
CA PRO A 158 -19.40 12.76 43.46
C PRO A 158 -19.94 11.33 43.54
N SER A 159 -19.64 10.67 44.65
CA SER A 159 -20.18 9.38 45.03
C SER A 159 -21.70 9.40 45.04
N VAL A 160 -22.32 8.63 44.14
CA VAL A 160 -23.73 8.24 44.24
C VAL A 160 -23.82 6.72 44.13
N LEU A 161 -23.87 6.08 45.29
CA LEU A 161 -24.52 4.80 45.52
C LEU A 161 -24.89 4.73 47.02
N THR A 162 -26.10 5.23 47.30
CA THR A 162 -27.11 4.55 48.12
C THR A 162 -28.35 4.47 47.27
#